data_AF-A0A4R1KP30-F1
#
_entry.id   AF-A0A4R1KP30-F1
#
_cell.length_a   1.000
_cell.length_b   1.000
_cell.length_c   1.000
_cell.angle_alpha   90.00
_cell.angle_beta   90.00
_cell.angle_gamma   90.00
#
_symmetry.space_group_name_H-M   'P 1'
#
loop_
_entity.id
_entity.type
_entity.pdbx_description
1 polymer ?
#
loop_
_entity_poly.entity_id
_entity_poly.type
_entity_poly.pdbx_seq_one_letter_code
_entity_poly.pdbx_strand_id
1 'polypeptide(L)'
;MKAFQNLLYIILISLIVSSCNSETEKNFTLNGSVKGLKKGVVYLQKEDGTSIVDLDSVVIKGTSDFTLKTNIDEPILLYLKLHKNDGQEHFIPFFADKGITEIKTTLKRFTSDAKITGSEQQVLLEEYLKLMSDFNDSNLDLIKANFEAAKRNDTITSDSLAKRSNRLLKLKYASTINFALNHGDSEVAPYLALYEAPNASVKYLDSIYNNLTDKVKQSYYGKTLGKALNDFKKAQDSIK
;
A
#
# COMPACT_ATOMS: atom_id res chain seq x y z
N MET A 1 32.71 -30.13 51.22
CA MET A 1 32.86 -29.98 49.75
C MET A 1 31.61 -30.37 48.96
N LYS A 2 30.98 -31.53 49.21
CA LYS A 2 29.75 -31.96 48.47
C LYS A 2 28.56 -30.97 48.57
N ALA A 3 28.35 -30.36 49.74
CA ALA A 3 27.28 -29.37 49.92
C ALA A 3 27.49 -28.08 49.10
N PHE A 4 28.75 -27.69 48.86
CA PHE A 4 29.09 -26.52 48.05
C PHE A 4 28.93 -26.80 46.54
N GLN A 5 29.24 -28.03 46.11
CA GLN A 5 28.95 -28.49 44.74
C GLN A 5 27.44 -28.58 44.45
N ASN A 6 26.64 -29.02 45.43
CA ASN A 6 25.18 -29.07 45.28
C ASN A 6 24.54 -27.66 45.22
N LEU A 7 25.10 -26.69 45.96
CA LEU A 7 24.64 -25.30 45.91
C LEU A 7 24.98 -24.64 44.55
N LEU A 8 26.15 -24.96 43.98
CA LEU A 8 26.57 -24.51 42.66
C LEU A 8 25.68 -25.07 41.54
N TYR A 9 25.26 -26.34 41.66
CA TYR A 9 24.34 -26.98 40.72
C TYR A 9 22.93 -26.37 40.74
N ILE A 10 22.43 -25.98 41.92
CA ILE A 10 21.10 -25.34 42.06
C ILE A 10 21.09 -23.93 41.47
N ILE A 11 22.17 -23.16 41.64
CA ILE A 11 22.33 -21.83 41.04
C ILE A 11 22.46 -21.93 39.51
N LEU A 12 23.17 -22.94 39.00
CA LEU A 12 23.34 -23.15 37.55
C LEU A 12 22.03 -23.56 36.85
N ILE A 13 21.16 -24.33 37.53
CA ILE A 13 19.83 -24.71 37.01
C ILE A 13 18.86 -23.51 37.04
N SER A 14 18.99 -22.61 38.02
CA SER A 14 18.16 -21.40 38.09
C SER A 14 18.47 -20.37 36.98
N LEU A 15 19.64 -20.43 36.35
CA LEU A 15 20.02 -19.54 35.23
C LEU A 15 19.43 -19.98 33.88
N ILE A 16 18.94 -21.22 33.78
CA ILE A 16 18.40 -21.77 32.51
C ILE A 16 16.93 -21.36 32.30
N VAL A 17 16.23 -20.93 33.34
CA VAL A 17 14.81 -20.51 33.26
C VAL A 17 14.62 -19.04 32.90
N SER A 18 15.70 -18.28 32.69
CA SER A 18 15.62 -16.86 32.29
C SER A 18 15.72 -16.62 30.78
N SER A 19 15.64 -17.66 29.94
CA SER A 19 15.36 -17.48 28.50
C SER A 19 13.86 -17.27 28.27
N CYS A 20 13.28 -16.28 28.95
CA CYS A 20 12.01 -15.72 28.56
C CYS A 20 12.30 -14.88 27.32
N ASN A 21 12.02 -15.46 26.16
CA ASN A 21 12.11 -14.80 24.87
C ASN A 21 11.10 -13.65 24.89
N SER A 22 11.51 -12.47 25.38
CA SER A 22 10.74 -11.26 25.17
C SER A 22 10.83 -11.00 23.67
N GLU A 23 9.89 -11.56 22.91
CA GLU A 23 9.58 -11.04 21.59
C GLU A 23 9.41 -9.54 21.80
N THR A 24 10.38 -8.75 21.35
CA THR A 24 10.27 -7.29 21.35
C THR A 24 8.93 -6.98 20.70
N GLU A 25 8.00 -6.42 21.46
CA GLU A 25 6.66 -6.11 20.97
C GLU A 25 6.81 -5.34 19.66
N LYS A 26 6.25 -5.91 18.60
CA LYS A 26 6.25 -5.29 17.29
C LYS A 26 5.40 -4.02 17.35
N ASN A 27 5.88 -2.94 16.72
CA ASN A 27 5.22 -1.64 16.81
C ASN A 27 3.99 -1.49 15.89
N PHE A 28 3.73 -2.47 15.02
CA PHE A 28 2.54 -2.54 14.19
C PHE A 28 1.85 -3.90 14.33
N THR A 29 0.51 -3.86 14.40
CA THR A 29 -0.36 -5.02 14.45
C THR A 29 -1.51 -4.88 13.45
N LEU A 30 -1.67 -5.87 12.57
CA LEU A 30 -2.83 -6.03 11.70
C LEU A 30 -3.77 -7.09 12.29
N ASN A 31 -4.98 -6.69 12.65
CA ASN A 31 -6.06 -7.58 13.04
C ASN A 31 -6.99 -7.80 11.84
N GLY A 32 -6.95 -9.00 11.27
CA GLY A 32 -7.70 -9.35 10.07
C GLY A 32 -8.86 -10.30 10.38
N SER A 33 -9.95 -10.18 9.62
CA SER A 33 -11.05 -11.14 9.61
C SER A 33 -11.54 -11.39 8.18
N VAL A 34 -11.53 -12.65 7.75
CA VAL A 34 -11.99 -13.05 6.40
C VAL A 34 -13.20 -13.97 6.53
N LYS A 35 -14.39 -13.40 6.39
CA LYS A 35 -15.64 -14.15 6.51
C LYS A 35 -15.69 -15.29 5.48
N GLY A 36 -15.87 -16.51 5.97
CA GLY A 36 -15.96 -17.73 5.16
C GLY A 36 -14.62 -18.42 4.90
N LEU A 37 -13.49 -17.87 5.35
CA LEU A 37 -12.19 -18.52 5.27
C LEU A 37 -12.06 -19.59 6.37
N LYS A 38 -11.93 -20.86 5.96
CA LYS A 38 -11.73 -21.99 6.88
C LYS A 38 -10.29 -22.51 6.90
N LYS A 39 -9.60 -22.41 5.77
CA LYS A 39 -8.22 -22.85 5.54
C LYS A 39 -7.57 -21.92 4.53
N GLY A 40 -6.28 -21.66 4.70
CA GLY A 40 -5.48 -20.82 3.82
C GLY A 40 -4.25 -20.31 4.54
N VAL A 41 -3.42 -19.54 3.85
CA VAL A 41 -2.32 -18.80 4.47
C VAL A 41 -2.50 -17.33 4.11
N VAL A 42 -2.46 -16.48 5.12
CA VAL A 42 -2.46 -15.03 4.93
C VAL A 42 -1.06 -14.51 5.22
N TYR A 43 -0.64 -13.52 4.43
CA TYR A 43 0.68 -12.90 4.51
C TYR A 43 0.51 -11.39 4.67
N LEU A 44 1.35 -10.81 5.52
CA LEU A 44 1.61 -9.38 5.53
C LEU A 44 2.85 -9.14 4.69
N GLN A 45 2.72 -8.36 3.63
CA GLN A 45 3.81 -8.14 2.67
C GLN A 45 4.10 -6.66 2.48
N LYS A 46 5.31 -6.36 2.01
CA LYS A 46 5.68 -5.05 1.46
C LYS A 46 6.40 -5.21 0.13
N GLU A 47 6.37 -4.16 -0.67
CA GLU A 47 7.30 -4.00 -1.77
C GLU A 47 8.69 -3.59 -1.24
N ASP A 48 9.73 -4.14 -1.87
CA ASP A 48 11.13 -3.76 -1.67
C ASP A 48 11.81 -3.69 -3.04
N GLY A 49 11.82 -2.48 -3.61
CA GLY A 49 12.23 -2.27 -5.00
C GLY A 49 11.31 -2.98 -5.99
N THR A 50 11.84 -3.99 -6.68
CA THR A 50 11.08 -4.81 -7.65
C THR A 50 10.58 -6.14 -7.05
N SER A 51 10.84 -6.38 -5.76
CA SER A 51 10.54 -7.63 -5.07
C SER A 51 9.42 -7.43 -4.05
N ILE A 52 8.73 -8.52 -3.71
CA ILE A 52 7.76 -8.57 -2.61
C ILE A 52 8.38 -9.38 -1.48
N VAL A 53 8.31 -8.85 -0.26
CA VAL A 53 8.86 -9.47 0.94
C VAL A 53 7.74 -9.78 1.92
N ASP A 54 7.71 -11.02 2.41
CA ASP A 54 6.85 -11.45 3.51
C ASP A 54 7.40 -10.92 4.83
N LEU A 55 6.59 -10.10 5.52
CA LEU A 55 6.91 -9.54 6.83
C LEU A 55 6.42 -10.43 7.96
N ASP A 56 5.26 -11.05 7.77
CA ASP A 56 4.66 -12.02 8.68
C ASP A 56 3.67 -12.90 7.92
N SER A 57 3.30 -14.05 8.48
CA SER A 57 2.29 -14.93 7.92
C SER A 57 1.61 -15.77 8.98
N VAL A 58 0.39 -16.22 8.69
CA VAL A 58 -0.29 -17.18 9.56
C VAL A 58 -1.14 -18.17 8.76
N VAL A 59 -1.07 -19.43 9.19
CA VAL A 59 -1.87 -20.52 8.62
C VAL A 59 -3.23 -20.54 9.31
N ILE A 60 -4.28 -20.33 8.54
CA ILE A 60 -5.66 -20.34 9.01
C ILE A 60 -6.16 -21.79 9.18
N LYS A 61 -6.64 -22.12 10.39
CA LYS A 61 -7.20 -23.42 10.74
C LYS A 61 -8.51 -23.26 11.54
N GLY A 62 -9.60 -22.97 10.83
CA GLY A 62 -10.96 -22.94 11.40
C GLY A 62 -11.46 -21.57 11.88
N THR A 63 -10.61 -20.69 12.42
CA THR A 63 -10.97 -19.32 12.78
C THR A 63 -10.75 -18.35 11.62
N SER A 64 -11.71 -17.47 11.35
CA SER A 64 -11.58 -16.45 10.30
C SER A 64 -10.70 -15.27 10.69
N ASP A 65 -10.44 -15.13 11.99
CA ASP A 65 -9.73 -14.01 12.59
C ASP A 65 -8.25 -14.37 12.76
N PHE A 66 -7.39 -13.38 12.52
CA PHE A 66 -5.95 -13.54 12.61
C PHE A 66 -5.27 -12.23 12.99
N THR A 67 -4.04 -12.36 13.48
CA THR A 67 -3.18 -11.24 13.79
C THR A 67 -1.85 -11.42 13.09
N LEU A 68 -1.37 -10.37 12.43
CA LEU A 68 -0.04 -10.28 11.82
C LEU A 68 0.68 -9.09 12.43
N LYS A 69 2.00 -9.18 12.63
CA LYS A 69 2.80 -8.17 13.32
C LYS A 69 4.11 -7.89 12.60
N THR A 70 4.53 -6.64 12.58
CA THR A 70 5.85 -6.26 12.06
C THR A 70 6.34 -4.97 12.71
N ASN A 71 7.61 -4.63 12.47
CA ASN A 71 8.13 -3.32 12.79
C ASN A 71 8.10 -2.45 11.54
N ILE A 72 7.54 -1.25 11.68
CA ILE A 72 7.60 -0.20 10.66
C ILE A 72 8.19 1.07 11.29
N ASP A 73 9.07 1.73 10.56
CA ASP A 73 9.75 2.94 11.04
C ASP A 73 8.93 4.20 10.78
N GLU A 74 8.16 4.17 9.69
CA GLU A 74 7.37 5.27 9.14
C GLU A 74 6.14 4.74 8.37
N PRO A 75 5.17 5.62 8.03
CA PRO A 75 4.01 5.22 7.24
C PRO A 75 4.38 4.63 5.88
N ILE A 76 3.86 3.44 5.57
CA ILE A 76 4.20 2.71 4.35
C ILE A 76 3.02 1.88 3.83
N LEU A 77 2.95 1.68 2.51
CA LEU A 77 1.97 0.77 1.91
C LEU A 77 2.37 -0.68 2.18
N LEU A 78 1.47 -1.41 2.83
CA LEU A 78 1.56 -2.85 3.06
C LEU A 78 0.43 -3.56 2.32
N TYR A 79 0.60 -4.88 2.16
CA TYR A 79 -0.36 -5.74 1.48
C TYR A 79 -0.78 -6.88 2.40
N LEU A 80 -2.08 -7.05 2.58
CA LEU A 80 -2.64 -8.28 3.11
C LEU A 80 -2.91 -9.22 1.93
N LYS A 81 -2.10 -10.27 1.79
CA LYS A 81 -2.25 -11.28 0.74
C LYS A 81 -2.92 -12.54 1.29
N LEU A 82 -3.89 -13.08 0.55
CA LEU A 82 -4.48 -14.38 0.81
C LEU A 82 -4.03 -15.37 -0.26
N HIS A 83 -3.26 -16.37 0.14
CA HIS A 83 -2.88 -17.44 -0.77
C HIS A 83 -3.98 -18.50 -0.85
N LYS A 84 -4.53 -18.66 -2.06
CA LYS A 84 -5.48 -19.70 -2.42
C LYS A 84 -4.91 -20.50 -3.60
N ASN A 85 -5.18 -21.80 -3.61
CA ASN A 85 -4.86 -22.67 -4.75
C ASN A 85 -5.88 -22.49 -5.90
N ASP A 86 -6.20 -21.25 -6.28
CA ASP A 86 -7.11 -20.91 -7.38
C ASP A 86 -6.42 -20.19 -8.55
N GLY A 87 -5.10 -20.00 -8.47
CA GLY A 87 -4.29 -19.37 -9.52
C GLY A 87 -4.51 -17.87 -9.66
N GLN A 88 -5.25 -17.23 -8.75
CA GLN A 88 -5.49 -15.79 -8.73
C GLN A 88 -4.77 -15.14 -7.56
N GLU A 89 -4.35 -13.90 -7.75
CA GLU A 89 -3.79 -13.09 -6.67
C GLU A 89 -4.91 -12.38 -5.90
N HIS A 90 -4.95 -12.58 -4.59
CA HIS A 90 -5.90 -11.91 -3.70
C HIS A 90 -5.10 -11.06 -2.72
N PHE A 91 -5.10 -9.75 -2.91
CA PHE A 91 -4.43 -8.81 -2.02
C PHE A 91 -5.30 -7.59 -1.72
N ILE A 92 -5.06 -6.98 -0.56
CA ILE A 92 -5.65 -5.73 -0.12
C ILE A 92 -4.48 -4.79 0.21
N PRO A 93 -4.22 -3.75 -0.60
CA PRO A 93 -3.26 -2.72 -0.24
C PRO A 93 -3.83 -1.81 0.85
N PHE A 94 -2.99 -1.36 1.78
CA PHE A 94 -3.39 -0.41 2.81
C PHE A 94 -2.17 0.35 3.33
N PHE A 95 -2.38 1.61 3.73
CA PHE A 95 -1.34 2.42 4.37
C PHE A 95 -1.25 2.08 5.85
N ALA A 96 -0.12 1.53 6.28
CA ALA A 96 0.14 1.23 7.68
C ALA A 96 0.97 2.34 8.33
N ASP A 97 0.69 2.62 9.60
CA ASP A 97 1.57 3.35 10.53
C ASP A 97 1.55 2.61 11.88
N LYS A 98 2.48 2.93 12.78
CA LYS A 98 2.61 2.30 14.10
C LYS A 98 1.26 2.26 14.81
N GLY A 99 0.99 1.15 15.50
CA GLY A 99 -0.28 0.89 16.16
C GLY A 99 -1.06 -0.24 15.52
N ILE A 100 -2.39 -0.09 15.45
CA ILE A 100 -3.31 -1.16 15.08
C ILE A 100 -4.05 -0.78 13.80
N THR A 101 -4.06 -1.70 12.83
CA THR A 101 -4.97 -1.66 11.68
C THR A 101 -5.91 -2.84 11.75
N GLU A 102 -7.19 -2.63 11.47
CA GLU A 102 -8.20 -3.67 11.31
C GLU A 102 -8.60 -3.81 9.84
N ILE A 103 -8.66 -5.04 9.34
CA ILE A 103 -9.18 -5.34 8.00
C ILE A 103 -10.25 -6.41 8.09
N LYS A 104 -11.46 -6.10 7.62
CA LYS A 104 -12.59 -7.04 7.56
C LYS A 104 -13.02 -7.22 6.11
N THR A 105 -13.08 -8.46 5.64
CA THR A 105 -13.45 -8.78 4.26
C THR A 105 -14.18 -10.14 4.15
N THR A 106 -14.55 -10.55 2.94
CA THR A 106 -15.16 -11.85 2.64
C THR A 106 -14.27 -12.68 1.71
N LEU A 107 -14.30 -14.01 1.86
CA LEU A 107 -13.56 -14.90 0.96
C LEU A 107 -13.98 -14.77 -0.51
N LYS A 108 -15.27 -14.46 -0.75
CA LYS A 108 -15.85 -14.38 -2.10
C LYS A 108 -15.34 -13.15 -2.87
N ARG A 109 -15.13 -12.04 -2.16
CA ARG A 109 -14.78 -10.74 -2.73
C ARG A 109 -13.67 -10.10 -1.89
N PHE A 110 -12.56 -10.83 -1.74
CA PHE A 110 -11.49 -10.51 -0.80
C PHE A 110 -10.99 -9.06 -0.91
N THR A 111 -10.70 -8.61 -2.12
CA THR A 111 -10.22 -7.24 -2.34
C THR A 111 -11.34 -6.21 -2.25
N SER A 112 -12.50 -6.45 -2.88
CA SER A 112 -13.55 -5.43 -3.03
C SER A 112 -14.49 -5.28 -1.82
N ASP A 113 -14.59 -6.28 -0.95
CA ASP A 113 -15.39 -6.20 0.29
C ASP A 113 -14.57 -5.67 1.48
N ALA A 114 -13.29 -5.38 1.27
CA ALA A 114 -12.40 -4.94 2.34
C ALA A 114 -12.89 -3.64 2.97
N LYS A 115 -12.99 -3.66 4.30
CA LYS A 115 -13.17 -2.48 5.14
C LYS A 115 -11.96 -2.36 6.03
N ILE A 116 -11.30 -1.21 5.95
CA ILE A 116 -10.04 -0.95 6.64
C ILE A 116 -10.32 0.11 7.70
N THR A 117 -9.76 -0.07 8.89
CA THR A 117 -9.73 0.96 9.93
C THR A 117 -8.29 1.02 10.40
N GLY A 118 -7.59 2.12 10.11
CA GLY A 118 -6.15 2.19 10.28
C GLY A 118 -5.64 3.60 10.48
N SER A 119 -4.44 3.86 9.95
CA SER A 119 -3.71 5.11 10.07
C SER A 119 -4.45 6.32 9.46
N GLU A 120 -4.01 7.53 9.80
CA GLU A 120 -4.47 8.76 9.15
C GLU A 120 -4.17 8.75 7.65
N GLN A 121 -3.03 8.16 7.24
CA GLN A 121 -2.66 7.95 5.84
C GLN A 121 -3.66 7.03 5.13
N GLN A 122 -4.16 5.99 5.80
CA GLN A 122 -5.19 5.12 5.23
C GLN A 122 -6.51 5.87 5.03
N VAL A 123 -6.93 6.69 6.00
CA VAL A 123 -8.14 7.53 5.86
C VAL A 123 -7.99 8.46 4.66
N LEU A 124 -6.83 9.12 4.53
CA LEU A 124 -6.55 10.03 3.43
C LEU A 124 -6.50 9.31 2.06
N LEU A 125 -5.94 8.10 2.02
CA LEU A 125 -5.96 7.26 0.82
C LEU A 125 -7.40 6.88 0.44
N GLU A 126 -8.26 6.54 1.40
CA GLU A 126 -9.67 6.22 1.15
C GLU A 126 -10.46 7.43 0.60
N GLU A 127 -10.19 8.63 1.13
CA GLU A 127 -10.75 9.87 0.59
C GLU A 127 -10.33 10.09 -0.87
N TYR A 128 -9.05 9.88 -1.18
CA TYR A 128 -8.54 9.94 -2.54
C TYR A 128 -9.19 8.90 -3.46
N LEU A 129 -9.26 7.64 -3.02
CA LEU A 129 -9.86 6.55 -3.82
C LEU A 129 -11.34 6.79 -4.09
N LYS A 130 -12.07 7.37 -3.13
CA LYS A 130 -13.45 7.82 -3.31
C LYS A 130 -13.56 8.94 -4.35
N LEU A 131 -12.64 9.91 -4.34
CA LEU A 131 -12.59 10.93 -5.39
C LEU A 131 -12.31 10.30 -6.77
N MET A 132 -11.49 9.25 -6.83
CA MET A 132 -11.13 8.57 -8.08
C MET A 132 -12.22 7.63 -8.61
N SER A 133 -13.21 7.23 -7.82
CA SER A 133 -14.26 6.32 -8.28
C SER A 133 -15.05 6.89 -9.47
N ASP A 134 -15.37 8.19 -9.43
CA ASP A 134 -16.14 8.86 -10.49
C ASP A 134 -15.37 8.87 -11.83
N PHE A 135 -14.04 8.97 -11.77
CA PHE A 135 -13.18 8.88 -12.96
C PHE A 135 -13.15 7.46 -13.50
N ASN A 136 -13.11 6.45 -12.63
CA ASN A 136 -13.13 5.05 -13.03
C ASN A 136 -14.45 4.70 -13.71
N ASP A 137 -15.58 5.09 -13.15
CA ASP A 137 -16.91 4.86 -13.73
C ASP A 137 -17.05 5.54 -15.09
N SER A 138 -16.67 6.83 -15.17
CA SER A 138 -16.67 7.58 -16.44
C SER A 138 -15.76 6.95 -17.49
N ASN A 139 -14.62 6.37 -17.07
CA ASN A 139 -13.70 5.70 -17.99
C ASN A 139 -14.27 4.37 -18.49
N LEU A 140 -14.99 3.62 -17.66
CA LEU A 140 -15.68 2.39 -18.07
C LEU A 140 -16.78 2.67 -19.10
N ASP A 141 -17.56 3.73 -18.90
CA ASP A 141 -18.53 4.21 -19.90
C ASP A 141 -17.83 4.63 -21.20
N LEU A 142 -16.71 5.33 -21.07
CA LEU A 142 -15.66 5.58 -22.07
C LEU A 142 -15.41 4.38 -22.99
N ILE A 143 -14.90 3.33 -22.35
CA ILE A 143 -14.43 2.10 -22.98
C ILE A 143 -15.60 1.37 -23.65
N LYS A 144 -16.74 1.26 -22.97
CA LYS A 144 -17.93 0.59 -23.51
C LYS A 144 -18.43 1.28 -24.77
N ALA A 145 -18.60 2.60 -24.75
CA ALA A 145 -19.06 3.36 -25.91
C ALA A 145 -18.09 3.24 -27.09
N ASN A 146 -16.78 3.24 -26.82
CA ASN A 146 -15.78 3.12 -27.87
C ASN A 146 -15.76 1.72 -28.48
N PHE A 147 -15.96 0.68 -27.67
CA PHE A 147 -16.12 -0.69 -28.15
C PHE A 147 -17.35 -0.85 -29.07
N GLU A 148 -18.48 -0.23 -28.72
CA GLU A 148 -19.69 -0.25 -29.54
C GLU A 148 -19.54 0.53 -30.86
N ALA A 149 -18.82 1.66 -30.85
CA ALA A 149 -18.49 2.41 -32.07
C ALA A 149 -17.55 1.62 -32.99
N ALA A 150 -16.50 1.01 -32.43
CA ALA A 150 -15.57 0.17 -33.17
C ALA A 150 -16.26 -1.02 -33.84
N LYS A 151 -17.20 -1.68 -33.15
CA LYS A 151 -18.01 -2.78 -33.71
C LYS A 151 -18.81 -2.36 -34.95
N ARG A 152 -19.18 -1.08 -35.05
CA ARG A 152 -19.93 -0.50 -36.18
C ARG A 152 -19.03 0.17 -37.23
N ASN A 153 -17.71 0.13 -37.07
CA ASN A 153 -16.74 0.88 -37.88
C ASN A 153 -17.02 2.40 -37.92
N ASP A 154 -17.58 2.95 -36.84
CA ASP A 154 -17.91 4.38 -36.72
C ASP A 154 -16.68 5.16 -36.22
N THR A 155 -15.79 5.48 -37.16
CA THR A 155 -14.50 6.13 -36.88
C THR A 155 -14.66 7.53 -36.31
N ILE A 156 -15.68 8.28 -36.74
CA ILE A 156 -15.96 9.65 -36.26
C ILE A 156 -16.32 9.62 -34.78
N THR A 157 -17.20 8.70 -34.37
CA THR A 157 -17.57 8.55 -32.96
C THR A 157 -16.39 8.07 -32.13
N SER A 158 -15.61 7.10 -32.62
CA SER A 158 -14.41 6.61 -31.94
C SER A 158 -13.37 7.72 -31.70
N ASP A 159 -13.09 8.57 -32.69
CA ASP A 159 -12.17 9.70 -32.54
C ASP A 159 -12.66 10.72 -31.49
N SER A 160 -13.96 10.98 -31.47
CA SER A 160 -14.59 11.85 -30.46
C SER A 160 -14.46 11.26 -29.05
N LEU A 161 -14.71 9.96 -28.88
CA LEU A 161 -14.58 9.26 -27.60
C LEU A 161 -13.13 9.22 -27.12
N ALA A 162 -12.16 9.02 -28.02
CA ALA A 162 -10.74 9.07 -27.68
C ALA A 162 -10.33 10.46 -27.14
N LYS A 163 -10.84 11.55 -27.73
CA LYS A 163 -10.62 12.92 -27.21
C LYS A 163 -11.22 13.11 -25.81
N ARG A 164 -12.41 12.57 -25.56
CA ARG A 164 -13.06 12.62 -24.24
C ARG A 164 -12.29 11.82 -23.20
N SER A 165 -11.84 10.62 -23.54
CA SER A 165 -10.99 9.78 -22.67
C SER A 165 -9.69 10.52 -22.30
N ASN A 166 -9.02 11.12 -23.29
CA ASN A 166 -7.83 11.94 -23.04
C ASN A 166 -8.10 13.14 -22.11
N ARG A 167 -9.26 13.81 -22.26
CA ARG A 167 -9.65 14.90 -21.36
C ARG A 167 -9.91 14.39 -19.94
N LEU A 168 -10.59 13.26 -19.79
CA LEU A 168 -10.87 12.62 -18.50
C LEU A 168 -9.57 12.25 -17.80
N LEU A 169 -8.60 11.67 -18.51
CA LEU A 169 -7.28 11.34 -17.98
C LEU A 169 -6.53 12.58 -17.46
N LYS A 170 -6.54 13.68 -18.24
CA LYS A 170 -5.92 14.95 -17.81
C LYS A 170 -6.57 15.51 -16.54
N LEU A 171 -7.90 15.42 -16.44
CA LEU A 171 -8.63 15.83 -15.25
C LEU A 171 -8.30 14.93 -14.04
N LYS A 172 -8.23 13.61 -14.22
CA LYS A 172 -7.79 12.66 -13.17
C LYS A 172 -6.43 13.06 -12.61
N TYR A 173 -5.47 13.35 -13.48
CA TYR A 173 -4.13 13.77 -13.06
C TYR A 173 -4.13 15.14 -12.38
N ALA A 174 -4.87 16.12 -12.91
CA ALA A 174 -5.02 17.41 -12.26
C ALA A 174 -5.60 17.29 -10.84
N SER A 175 -6.64 16.45 -10.67
CA SER A 175 -7.22 16.16 -9.35
C SER A 175 -6.23 15.47 -8.42
N THR A 176 -5.45 14.51 -8.92
CA THR A 176 -4.42 13.80 -8.14
C THR A 176 -3.30 14.76 -7.68
N ILE A 177 -2.83 15.62 -8.60
CA ILE A 177 -1.82 16.64 -8.29
C ILE A 177 -2.35 17.62 -7.25
N ASN A 178 -3.58 18.11 -7.42
CA ASN A 178 -4.19 19.03 -6.46
C ASN A 178 -4.37 18.38 -5.09
N PHE A 179 -4.80 17.11 -5.04
CA PHE A 179 -4.92 16.36 -3.79
C PHE A 179 -3.57 16.27 -3.08
N ALA A 180 -2.51 15.86 -3.79
CA ALA A 180 -1.16 15.79 -3.23
C ALA A 180 -0.63 17.16 -2.74
N LEU A 181 -0.92 18.25 -3.47
CA LEU A 181 -0.55 19.61 -3.06
C LEU A 181 -1.27 20.08 -1.80
N ASN A 182 -2.49 19.62 -1.53
CA ASN A 182 -3.23 20.01 -0.33
C ASN A 182 -2.88 19.17 0.91
N HIS A 183 -2.07 18.11 0.74
CA HIS A 183 -1.71 17.17 1.80
C HIS A 183 -0.20 16.90 1.87
N GLY A 184 0.62 17.94 1.68
CA GLY A 184 2.08 17.85 1.67
C GLY A 184 2.72 17.45 3.02
N ASP A 185 1.93 17.38 4.08
CA ASP A 185 2.27 16.88 5.41
C ASP A 185 2.05 15.37 5.59
N SER A 186 1.49 14.69 4.58
CA SER A 186 1.27 13.24 4.57
C SER A 186 2.16 12.51 3.56
N GLU A 187 2.64 11.31 3.92
CA GLU A 187 3.37 10.39 3.03
C GLU A 187 2.52 9.90 1.84
N VAL A 188 1.20 10.06 1.91
CA VAL A 188 0.28 9.79 0.80
C VAL A 188 0.55 10.74 -0.38
N ALA A 189 0.90 12.02 -0.15
CA ALA A 189 1.15 12.98 -1.22
C ALA A 189 2.27 12.56 -2.19
N PRO A 190 3.51 12.24 -1.73
CA PRO A 190 4.55 11.75 -2.62
C PRO A 190 4.23 10.36 -3.19
N TYR A 191 3.51 9.50 -2.47
CA TYR A 191 3.04 8.22 -3.00
C TYR A 191 2.13 8.42 -4.22
N LEU A 192 1.10 9.28 -4.12
CA LEU A 192 0.19 9.57 -5.22
C LEU A 192 0.92 10.17 -6.43
N ALA A 193 1.89 11.05 -6.19
CA ALA A 193 2.70 11.65 -7.25
C ALA A 193 3.51 10.59 -8.02
N LEU A 194 4.06 9.60 -7.32
CA LEU A 194 4.87 8.53 -7.90
C LEU A 194 4.03 7.51 -8.68
N TYR A 195 2.93 7.05 -8.08
CA TYR A 195 2.24 5.85 -8.54
C TYR A 195 0.90 6.11 -9.23
N GLU A 196 0.21 7.21 -8.89
CA GLU A 196 -1.10 7.53 -9.48
C GLU A 196 -1.03 8.55 -10.62
N ALA A 197 0.08 9.29 -10.71
CA ALA A 197 0.35 10.26 -11.77
C ALA A 197 1.72 10.06 -12.45
N PRO A 198 2.10 8.84 -12.88
CA PRO A 198 3.45 8.54 -13.37
C PRO A 198 3.86 9.31 -14.64
N ASN A 199 2.87 9.74 -15.44
CA ASN A 199 3.08 10.53 -16.65
C ASN A 199 2.82 12.03 -16.44
N ALA A 200 2.72 12.50 -15.19
CA ALA A 200 2.63 13.93 -14.91
C ALA A 200 3.91 14.64 -15.34
N SER A 201 3.76 15.90 -15.79
CA SER A 201 4.94 16.68 -16.16
C SER A 201 5.84 16.89 -14.94
N VAL A 202 7.16 16.83 -15.14
CA VAL A 202 8.18 17.02 -14.09
C VAL A 202 7.95 18.31 -13.28
N LYS A 203 7.44 19.39 -13.91
CA LYS A 203 7.09 20.64 -13.23
C LYS A 203 6.08 20.44 -12.08
N TYR A 204 5.06 19.61 -12.29
CA TYR A 204 4.04 19.34 -11.26
C TYR A 204 4.60 18.45 -10.15
N LEU A 205 5.41 17.45 -10.50
CA LEU A 205 6.09 16.60 -9.53
C LEU A 205 7.05 17.44 -8.64
N ASP A 206 7.79 18.38 -9.23
CA ASP A 206 8.67 19.31 -8.51
C ASP A 206 7.87 20.23 -7.58
N SER A 207 6.69 20.71 -8.02
CA SER A 207 5.79 21.51 -7.19
C SER A 207 5.25 20.73 -5.99
N ILE A 208 4.83 19.48 -6.19
CA ILE A 208 4.41 18.59 -5.10
C ILE A 208 5.57 18.39 -4.12
N TYR A 209 6.75 18.03 -4.62
CA TYR A 209 7.94 17.79 -3.77
C TYR A 209 8.31 19.01 -2.93
N ASN A 210 8.30 20.20 -3.52
CA ASN A 210 8.64 21.44 -2.80
C ASN A 210 7.62 21.78 -1.71
N ASN A 211 6.34 21.44 -1.92
CA ASN A 211 5.26 21.62 -0.96
C ASN A 211 5.31 20.59 0.20
N LEU A 212 6.08 19.52 0.09
CA LEU A 212 6.23 18.55 1.16
C LEU A 212 6.91 19.17 2.39
N THR A 213 6.44 18.79 3.57
CA THR A 213 7.13 19.11 4.84
C THR A 213 8.49 18.40 4.92
N ASP A 214 9.41 18.91 5.73
CA ASP A 214 10.73 18.29 5.89
C ASP A 214 10.66 16.85 6.40
N LYS A 215 9.69 16.55 7.27
CA LYS A 215 9.40 15.19 7.74
C LYS A 215 9.06 14.28 6.56
N VAL A 216 8.11 14.69 5.72
CA VAL A 216 7.68 13.88 4.56
C VAL A 216 8.77 13.80 3.49
N LYS A 217 9.57 14.84 3.28
CA LYS A 217 10.73 14.78 2.36
C LYS A 217 11.76 13.73 2.80
N GLN A 218 11.89 13.50 4.11
CA GLN A 218 12.79 12.50 4.66
C GLN A 218 12.18 11.09 4.70
N SER A 219 10.89 10.93 4.37
CA SER A 219 10.27 9.61 4.34
C SER A 219 10.64 8.81 3.10
N TYR A 220 10.36 7.50 3.09
CA TYR A 220 10.59 6.62 1.94
C TYR A 220 10.02 7.21 0.64
N TYR A 221 8.74 7.58 0.62
CA TYR A 221 8.10 8.11 -0.60
C TYR A 221 8.63 9.50 -0.95
N GLY A 222 8.91 10.37 0.03
CA GLY A 222 9.50 11.68 -0.22
C GLY A 222 10.89 11.58 -0.85
N LYS A 223 11.78 10.74 -0.29
CA LYS A 223 13.11 10.45 -0.85
C LYS A 223 13.02 9.85 -2.25
N THR A 224 12.07 8.94 -2.47
CA THR A 224 11.86 8.30 -3.78
C THR A 224 11.45 9.32 -4.84
N LEU A 225 10.52 10.23 -4.52
CA LEU A 225 10.11 11.32 -5.41
C LEU A 225 11.27 12.29 -5.70
N GLY A 226 12.01 12.69 -4.66
CA GLY A 226 13.19 13.55 -4.81
C GLY A 226 14.27 12.92 -5.68
N LYS A 227 14.51 11.61 -5.54
CA LYS A 227 15.44 10.87 -6.39
C LYS A 227 14.96 10.84 -7.84
N ALA A 228 13.69 10.51 -8.09
CA ALA A 228 13.13 10.50 -9.44
C ALA A 228 13.30 11.86 -10.14
N LEU A 229 13.00 12.97 -9.45
CA LEU A 229 13.19 14.33 -9.98
C LEU A 229 14.66 14.64 -10.32
N ASN A 230 15.60 14.21 -9.49
CA ASN A 230 17.02 14.40 -9.74
C ASN A 230 17.50 13.56 -10.95
N ASP A 231 17.02 12.34 -11.08
CA ASP A 231 17.35 11.46 -12.21
C ASP A 231 16.81 12.04 -13.53
N PHE A 232 15.59 12.60 -13.53
CA PHE A 232 15.04 13.33 -14.68
C PHE A 232 15.90 14.54 -15.07
N LYS A 233 16.33 15.36 -14.10
CA LYS A 233 17.18 16.54 -14.35
C LYS A 233 18.52 16.13 -14.98
N LYS A 234 19.18 15.11 -14.44
CA LYS A 234 20.44 14.57 -14.99
C LYS A 234 20.30 14.05 -16.41
N ALA A 235 19.23 13.30 -16.69
CA ALA A 235 18.97 12.77 -18.03
C ALA A 235 18.72 13.89 -19.06
N GLN A 236 18.07 14.99 -18.64
CA GLN A 236 17.87 16.15 -19.50
C GLN A 236 19.18 16.88 -19.79
N ASP A 237 20.06 17.02 -18.80
CA ASP A 237 21.35 17.69 -18.95
C ASP A 237 22.34 16.87 -19.79
N SER A 238 22.25 15.53 -19.79
CA SER A 238 23.08 14.65 -20.62
C SER A 238 22.71 14.65 -22.11
N ILE A 239 21.58 15.24 -22.48
CA ILE A 239 21.08 15.35 -23.87
C ILE A 239 21.40 16.74 -24.46
N LYS A 240 21.78 17.71 -23.63
CA LYS A 240 22.24 19.05 -24.04
C LYS A 240 23.73 19.06 -24.32
#